data_AF-I0H0C8-F1
#
_entry.id   AF-I0H0C8-F1
#
_cell.length_a   1.000
_cell.length_b   1.000
_cell.length_c   1.000
_cell.angle_alpha   90.00
_cell.angle_beta   90.00
_cell.angle_gamma   90.00
#
_symmetry.space_group_name_H-M   'P 1'
#
loop_
_entity.id
_entity.type
_entity.pdbx_description
1 polymer ?
#
loop_
_entity_poly.entity_id
_entity_poly.type
_entity_poly.pdbx_seq_one_letter_code
_entity_poly.pdbx_strand_id
1 'polypeptide(L)'
;MKSLGRLLALPALLAVALAGCGPGAREASPPARGAACMADPGADDGYCDRFMADLGRRTPLPADQAEPARAAETAVAQALSGRVLDRCNGGEGSCAELTAWGERPATPDEIRDRLAPIDPAAVVRVSGPADPGVTGSVVFGALVGTICVYGHQRFNKGPDRVYAGGPLPDGTCLADQ
;
A
#
# COMPACT_ATOMS: atom_id res chain seq x y z
N MET A 1 20.34 48.79 -49.35
CA MET A 1 21.66 48.18 -49.02
C MET A 1 21.43 46.69 -48.83
N LYS A 2 21.83 45.87 -49.80
CA LYS A 2 21.70 44.40 -49.79
C LYS A 2 22.96 43.82 -49.17
N SER A 3 22.83 43.02 -48.11
CA SER A 3 23.94 42.23 -47.56
C SER A 3 23.55 40.75 -47.56
N LEU A 4 24.33 39.95 -48.29
CA LEU A 4 24.22 38.50 -48.42
C LEU A 4 24.79 37.82 -47.16
N GLY A 5 23.97 37.04 -46.46
CA GLY A 5 24.41 36.14 -45.40
C GLY A 5 24.64 34.72 -45.95
N ARG A 6 25.90 34.27 -45.93
CA ARG A 6 26.37 32.95 -46.40
C ARG A 6 25.79 31.81 -45.56
N LEU A 7 25.19 30.83 -46.24
CA LEU A 7 24.91 29.48 -45.72
C LEU A 7 26.22 28.69 -45.66
N LEU A 8 26.64 28.29 -44.46
CA LEU A 8 27.70 27.30 -44.24
C LEU A 8 27.04 25.94 -44.02
N ALA A 9 27.25 25.02 -44.95
CA ALA A 9 26.87 23.62 -44.82
C ALA A 9 27.88 22.90 -43.91
N LEU A 10 27.39 22.30 -42.82
CA LEU A 10 28.16 21.39 -41.97
C LEU A 10 28.10 19.96 -42.54
N PRO A 11 29.22 19.22 -42.58
CA PRO A 11 29.22 17.82 -42.99
C PRO A 11 28.61 16.93 -41.90
N ALA A 12 27.67 16.09 -42.30
CA ALA A 12 27.12 15.02 -41.47
C ALA A 12 28.19 13.93 -41.25
N LEU A 13 28.69 13.81 -40.03
CA LEU A 13 29.47 12.66 -39.57
C LEU A 13 28.50 11.52 -39.27
N LEU A 14 28.40 10.56 -40.19
CA LEU A 14 27.82 9.24 -39.92
C LEU A 14 28.76 8.47 -38.99
N ALA A 15 28.42 8.40 -37.71
CA ALA A 15 29.00 7.43 -36.80
C ALA A 15 28.22 6.12 -36.91
N VAL A 16 28.76 5.14 -37.64
CA VAL A 16 28.26 3.76 -37.62
C VAL A 16 28.71 3.13 -36.29
N ALA A 17 27.83 3.13 -35.30
CA ALA A 17 28.02 2.38 -34.08
C ALA A 17 27.85 0.89 -34.39
N LEU A 18 28.96 0.16 -34.42
CA LEU A 18 28.97 -1.30 -34.41
C LEU A 18 28.33 -1.77 -33.10
N ALA A 19 27.10 -2.27 -33.18
CA ALA A 19 26.44 -2.97 -32.09
C ALA A 19 27.23 -4.26 -31.78
N GLY A 20 28.12 -4.18 -30.79
CA GLY A 20 28.77 -5.35 -30.22
C GLY A 20 27.72 -6.23 -29.55
N CYS A 21 27.50 -7.43 -30.09
CA CYS A 21 26.90 -8.54 -29.36
C CYS A 21 27.89 -9.01 -28.29
N GLY A 22 27.96 -8.29 -27.18
CA GLY A 22 28.53 -8.82 -25.95
C GLY A 22 27.59 -9.89 -25.37
N PRO A 23 28.10 -10.92 -24.67
CA PRO A 23 27.27 -11.84 -23.92
C PRO A 23 26.55 -11.03 -22.85
N GLY A 24 25.29 -10.66 -23.13
CA GLY A 24 24.42 -10.00 -22.18
C GLY A 24 24.33 -10.90 -20.95
N ALA A 25 24.84 -10.42 -19.82
CA ALA A 25 24.51 -10.97 -18.54
C ALA A 25 22.98 -10.99 -18.48
N ARG A 26 22.38 -12.17 -18.61
CA ARG A 26 20.98 -12.37 -18.30
C ARG A 26 20.88 -12.04 -16.83
N GLU A 27 20.45 -10.81 -16.51
CA GLU A 27 19.95 -10.48 -15.18
C GLU A 27 18.97 -11.59 -14.84
N ALA A 28 19.33 -12.39 -13.85
CA ALA A 28 18.47 -13.44 -13.36
C ALA A 28 17.16 -12.76 -12.98
N SER A 29 16.09 -13.06 -13.72
CA SER A 29 14.77 -12.55 -13.36
C SER A 29 14.53 -12.89 -11.90
N PRO A 30 14.20 -11.90 -11.05
CA PRO A 30 13.92 -12.19 -9.67
C PRO A 30 12.85 -13.29 -9.60
N PRO A 31 12.98 -14.25 -8.65
CA PRO A 31 12.03 -15.34 -8.55
C PRO A 31 10.62 -14.77 -8.47
N ALA A 32 9.73 -15.26 -9.34
CA ALA A 32 8.33 -14.86 -9.33
C ALA A 32 7.74 -15.20 -7.96
N ARG A 33 7.46 -14.16 -7.16
CA ARG A 33 6.74 -14.33 -5.90
C ARG A 33 5.27 -14.49 -6.25
N GLY A 34 4.74 -15.70 -6.08
CA GLY A 34 3.30 -15.94 -6.18
C GLY A 34 2.59 -15.24 -5.03
N ALA A 35 1.56 -14.47 -5.34
CA ALA A 35 0.62 -13.95 -4.35
C ALA A 35 -0.71 -14.70 -4.50
N ALA A 36 -1.34 -15.00 -3.37
CA ALA A 36 -2.65 -15.62 -3.32
C ALA A 36 -3.58 -14.76 -2.50
N CYS A 37 -4.76 -14.48 -3.04
CA CYS A 37 -5.86 -13.91 -2.26
C CYS A 37 -6.67 -15.06 -1.65
N MET A 38 -6.81 -15.04 -0.33
CA MET A 38 -7.79 -15.88 0.36
C MET A 38 -9.03 -15.04 0.58
N ALA A 39 -10.17 -15.47 0.03
CA ALA A 39 -11.43 -14.79 0.21
C ALA A 39 -11.74 -14.63 1.70
N ASP A 40 -12.04 -13.40 2.12
CA ASP A 40 -12.45 -13.13 3.49
C ASP A 40 -13.90 -13.60 3.68
N PRO A 41 -14.24 -14.29 4.78
CA PRO A 41 -15.64 -14.57 5.11
C PRO A 41 -16.45 -13.26 5.18
N GLY A 42 -17.35 -13.06 4.22
CA GLY A 42 -18.13 -11.82 4.10
C GLY A 42 -17.52 -10.76 3.16
N ALA A 43 -16.49 -11.10 2.40
CA ALA A 43 -16.07 -10.31 1.24
C ALA A 43 -17.09 -10.44 0.09
N ASP A 44 -17.18 -9.38 -0.73
CA ASP A 44 -17.89 -9.44 -2.01
C ASP A 44 -17.09 -10.19 -3.08
N ASP A 45 -17.77 -10.73 -4.11
CA ASP A 45 -17.17 -11.59 -5.15
C ASP A 45 -15.99 -10.92 -5.89
N GLY A 46 -15.95 -9.58 -5.94
CA GLY A 46 -14.88 -8.83 -6.61
C GLY A 46 -13.67 -8.50 -5.74
N TYR A 47 -13.68 -8.85 -4.45
CA TYR A 47 -12.61 -8.46 -3.51
C TYR A 47 -11.23 -8.92 -3.98
N CYS A 48 -11.09 -10.20 -4.34
CA CYS A 48 -9.78 -10.75 -4.69
C CYS A 48 -9.23 -10.16 -6.00
N ASP A 49 -10.07 -9.88 -6.98
CA ASP A 49 -9.65 -9.26 -8.23
C ASP A 49 -9.09 -7.86 -7.98
N ARG A 50 -9.78 -7.05 -7.15
CA ARG A 50 -9.33 -5.70 -6.78
C ARG A 50 -8.05 -5.73 -5.96
N PHE A 51 -7.96 -6.64 -5.00
CA PHE A 51 -6.76 -6.81 -4.18
C PHE A 51 -5.54 -7.20 -5.04
N MET A 52 -5.69 -8.17 -5.95
CA MET A 52 -4.61 -8.60 -6.83
C MET A 52 -4.23 -7.52 -7.85
N ALA A 53 -5.21 -6.76 -8.37
CA ALA A 53 -4.96 -5.62 -9.23
C ALA A 53 -4.17 -4.52 -8.50
N ASP A 54 -4.50 -4.23 -7.24
CA ASP A 54 -3.75 -3.28 -6.42
C ASP A 54 -2.32 -3.73 -6.17
N LEU A 55 -2.14 -5.00 -5.76
CA LEU A 55 -0.82 -5.59 -5.52
C LEU A 55 0.06 -5.51 -6.77
N GLY A 56 -0.50 -5.75 -7.96
CA GLY A 56 0.22 -5.68 -9.23
C GLY A 56 0.66 -4.26 -9.64
N ARG A 57 0.07 -3.21 -9.07
CA ARG A 57 0.45 -1.81 -9.33
C ARG A 57 1.55 -1.30 -8.40
N ARG A 58 1.77 -1.97 -7.26
CA ARG A 58 2.70 -1.49 -6.23
C ARG A 58 4.15 -1.65 -6.66
N THR A 59 4.97 -0.71 -6.24
CA THR A 59 6.42 -0.85 -6.34
C THR A 59 6.86 -2.04 -5.49
N PRO A 60 7.61 -3.01 -6.03
CA PRO A 60 8.12 -4.12 -5.22
C PRO A 60 9.07 -3.62 -4.13
N LEU A 61 8.90 -4.11 -2.90
CA LEU A 61 9.86 -3.83 -1.84
C LEU A 61 11.18 -4.57 -2.11
N PRO A 62 12.33 -3.90 -1.96
CA PRO A 62 13.63 -4.55 -1.91
C PRO A 62 13.69 -5.64 -0.84
N ALA A 63 14.50 -6.68 -1.07
CA ALA A 63 14.54 -7.85 -0.18
C ALA A 63 15.06 -7.51 1.24
N ASP A 64 15.92 -6.51 1.36
CA ASP A 64 16.43 -5.98 2.63
C ASP A 64 15.36 -5.20 3.44
N GLN A 65 14.23 -4.83 2.82
CA GLN A 65 13.09 -4.23 3.51
C GLN A 65 12.09 -5.24 4.08
N ALA A 66 12.35 -6.55 3.98
CA ALA A 66 11.41 -7.57 4.47
C ALA A 66 11.14 -7.48 5.99
N GLU A 67 12.17 -7.28 6.81
CA GLU A 67 11.99 -7.09 8.26
C GLU A 67 11.34 -5.73 8.61
N PRO A 68 11.82 -4.59 8.07
CA PRO A 68 11.12 -3.32 8.23
C PRO A 68 9.63 -3.37 7.83
N ALA A 69 9.28 -4.08 6.76
CA ALA A 69 7.90 -4.24 6.32
C ALA A 69 7.04 -4.99 7.35
N ARG A 70 7.55 -6.08 7.93
CA ARG A 70 6.87 -6.81 9.01
C ARG A 70 6.70 -5.96 10.27
N ALA A 71 7.71 -5.17 10.61
CA ALA A 71 7.64 -4.26 11.76
C ALA A 71 6.58 -3.16 11.54
N ALA A 72 6.54 -2.59 10.34
CA ALA A 72 5.54 -1.59 9.96
C ALA A 72 4.11 -2.17 9.99
N GLU A 73 3.92 -3.37 9.42
CA GLU A 73 2.64 -4.10 9.46
C GLU A 73 2.18 -4.33 10.91
N THR A 74 3.09 -4.78 11.78
CA THR A 74 2.82 -5.02 13.20
C THR A 74 2.44 -3.73 13.92
N ALA A 75 3.17 -2.63 13.69
CA ALA A 75 2.91 -1.35 14.33
C ALA A 75 1.51 -0.81 13.98
N VAL A 76 1.13 -0.88 12.71
CA VAL A 76 -0.20 -0.47 12.24
C VAL A 76 -1.29 -1.41 12.78
N ALA A 77 -1.09 -2.73 12.73
CA ALA A 77 -2.05 -3.68 13.28
C ALA A 77 -2.30 -3.43 14.78
N GLN A 78 -1.25 -3.17 15.55
CA GLN A 78 -1.35 -2.83 16.97
C GLN A 78 -2.11 -1.52 17.20
N ALA A 79 -1.80 -0.46 16.44
CA ALA A 79 -2.52 0.81 16.53
C ALA A 79 -4.01 0.66 16.25
N LEU A 80 -4.36 -0.18 15.27
CA LEU A 80 -5.74 -0.40 14.83
C LEU A 80 -6.54 -1.38 15.69
N SER A 81 -5.86 -2.26 16.44
CA SER A 81 -6.47 -3.31 17.28
C SER A 81 -7.48 -2.80 18.31
N GLY A 82 -7.42 -1.52 18.66
CA GLY A 82 -8.22 -0.94 19.74
C GLY A 82 -7.89 -1.49 21.13
N ARG A 83 -6.94 -2.45 21.20
CA ARG A 83 -6.44 -3.13 22.40
C ARG A 83 -7.54 -3.56 23.38
N VAL A 84 -8.64 -4.08 22.85
CA VAL A 84 -9.85 -4.40 23.63
C VAL A 84 -9.53 -5.25 24.88
N LEU A 85 -8.74 -6.31 24.71
CA LEU A 85 -8.36 -7.20 25.81
C LEU A 85 -7.39 -6.53 26.79
N ASP A 86 -6.39 -5.80 26.33
CA ASP A 86 -5.44 -5.12 27.22
C ASP A 86 -6.13 -4.06 28.08
N ARG A 87 -7.07 -3.31 27.48
CA ARG A 87 -7.87 -2.29 28.18
C ARG A 87 -8.82 -2.90 29.20
N CYS A 88 -9.40 -4.05 28.87
CA CYS A 88 -10.22 -4.85 29.77
C CYS A 88 -9.40 -5.34 30.98
N ASN A 89 -8.22 -5.92 30.73
CA ASN A 89 -7.32 -6.40 31.78
C ASN A 89 -6.69 -5.27 32.61
N GLY A 90 -6.50 -4.11 32.00
CA GLY A 90 -5.94 -2.91 32.65
C GLY A 90 -6.96 -2.06 33.42
N GLY A 91 -8.24 -2.41 33.38
CA GLY A 91 -9.29 -1.71 34.13
C GLY A 91 -9.73 -0.36 33.54
N GLU A 92 -9.50 -0.12 32.24
CA GLU A 92 -9.93 1.11 31.55
C GLU A 92 -11.45 1.17 31.25
N GLY A 93 -12.19 0.16 31.69
CA GLY A 93 -13.62 0.00 31.51
C GLY A 93 -14.04 -1.44 31.81
N SER A 94 -15.33 -1.75 31.77
CA SER A 94 -15.72 -3.15 31.88
C SER A 94 -15.38 -3.90 30.58
N CYS A 95 -14.98 -5.16 30.72
CA CYS A 95 -14.72 -6.02 29.56
C CYS A 95 -15.94 -6.17 28.65
N ALA A 96 -17.15 -6.12 29.21
CA ALA A 96 -18.39 -6.15 28.44
C ALA A 96 -18.55 -4.91 27.55
N GLU A 97 -18.31 -3.71 28.09
CA GLU A 97 -18.37 -2.45 27.32
C GLU A 97 -17.30 -2.42 26.23
N LEU A 98 -16.08 -2.83 26.53
CA LEU A 98 -14.98 -2.83 25.56
C LEU A 98 -15.19 -3.87 24.45
N THR A 99 -15.74 -5.03 24.78
CA THR A 99 -16.11 -6.04 23.78
C THR A 99 -17.24 -5.53 22.89
N ALA A 100 -18.30 -4.95 23.49
CA ALA A 100 -19.39 -4.34 22.73
C ALA A 100 -18.89 -3.22 21.82
N TRP A 101 -17.96 -2.39 22.31
CA TRP A 101 -17.29 -1.36 21.50
C TRP A 101 -16.52 -1.96 20.32
N GLY A 102 -15.78 -3.05 20.54
CA GLY A 102 -14.99 -3.74 19.53
C GLY A 102 -15.83 -4.36 18.41
N GLU A 103 -17.08 -4.73 18.69
CA GLU A 103 -18.05 -5.23 17.70
C GLU A 103 -18.80 -4.11 16.95
N ARG A 104 -18.62 -2.83 17.32
CA ARG A 104 -19.19 -1.73 16.55
C ARG A 104 -18.44 -1.59 15.21
N PRO A 105 -19.14 -1.23 14.12
CA PRO A 105 -18.50 -0.90 12.86
C PRO A 105 -17.40 0.15 13.06
N ALA A 106 -16.26 -0.06 12.42
CA ALA A 106 -15.20 0.94 12.40
C ALA A 106 -15.64 2.14 11.56
N THR A 107 -15.18 3.33 11.96
CA THR A 107 -15.42 4.57 11.21
C THR A 107 -14.11 5.13 10.68
N PRO A 108 -14.11 5.87 9.54
CA PRO A 108 -12.89 6.49 9.03
C PRO A 108 -12.20 7.41 10.03
N ASP A 109 -12.95 8.15 10.84
CA ASP A 109 -12.39 9.08 11.82
C ASP A 109 -11.68 8.33 12.96
N GLU A 110 -12.29 7.29 13.52
CA GLU A 110 -11.66 6.46 14.55
C GLU A 110 -10.36 5.80 14.05
N ILE A 111 -10.33 5.37 12.78
CA ILE A 111 -9.15 4.76 12.17
C ILE A 111 -8.07 5.82 11.90
N ARG A 112 -8.43 7.01 11.43
CA ARG A 112 -7.50 8.12 11.22
C ARG A 112 -6.85 8.55 12.54
N ASP A 113 -7.63 8.68 13.61
CA ASP A 113 -7.11 9.05 14.94
C ASP A 113 -6.09 8.03 15.46
N ARG A 114 -6.32 6.73 15.21
CA ARG A 114 -5.39 5.66 15.61
C ARG A 114 -4.12 5.63 14.78
N LEU A 115 -4.20 6.00 13.50
CA LEU A 115 -3.04 6.03 12.60
C LEU A 115 -2.24 7.32 12.70
N ALA A 116 -2.83 8.42 13.20
CA ALA A 116 -2.17 9.73 13.27
C ALA A 116 -0.78 9.73 13.97
N PRO A 117 -0.53 8.93 15.02
CA PRO A 117 0.81 8.83 15.62
C PRO A 117 1.86 8.13 14.73
N ILE A 118 1.41 7.34 13.74
CA ILE A 118 2.27 6.61 12.79
C ILE A 118 2.44 7.45 11.52
N ASP A 119 1.32 7.86 10.94
CA ASP A 119 1.25 8.65 9.72
C ASP A 119 0.04 9.61 9.80
N PRO A 120 0.27 10.91 10.08
CA PRO A 120 -0.80 11.90 10.12
C PRO A 120 -1.43 12.16 8.74
N ALA A 121 -0.77 11.75 7.65
CA ALA A 121 -1.27 11.85 6.29
C ALA A 121 -1.92 10.54 5.79
N ALA A 122 -2.16 9.57 6.68
CA ALA A 122 -2.78 8.30 6.31
C ALA A 122 -4.12 8.53 5.58
N VAL A 123 -4.28 7.85 4.44
CA VAL A 123 -5.53 7.87 3.68
C VAL A 123 -6.47 6.88 4.32
N VAL A 124 -7.64 7.34 4.75
CA VAL A 124 -8.65 6.54 5.44
C VAL A 124 -10.04 6.92 4.96
N ARG A 125 -10.80 5.93 4.48
CA ARG A 125 -12.16 6.13 3.95
C ARG A 125 -12.96 4.84 3.90
N VAL A 126 -14.26 4.96 3.63
CA VAL A 126 -15.10 3.80 3.32
C VAL A 126 -14.70 3.22 1.96
N SER A 127 -14.59 1.91 1.90
CA SER A 127 -14.24 1.11 0.73
C SER A 127 -15.37 1.13 -0.29
N GLY A 128 -15.08 1.67 -1.47
CA GLY A 128 -15.91 1.63 -2.66
C GLY A 128 -15.54 0.48 -3.61
N PRO A 129 -16.15 0.45 -4.80
CA PRO A 129 -15.98 -0.65 -5.76
C PRO A 129 -14.60 -0.75 -6.42
N ALA A 130 -13.72 0.23 -6.25
CA ALA A 130 -12.38 0.24 -6.84
C ALA A 130 -11.27 -0.06 -5.82
N ASP A 131 -11.62 -0.25 -4.54
CA ASP A 131 -10.65 -0.36 -3.47
C ASP A 131 -10.17 -1.80 -3.23
N PRO A 132 -8.93 -1.98 -2.76
CA PRO A 132 -8.37 -3.28 -2.40
C PRO A 132 -8.88 -3.80 -1.03
N GLY A 133 -10.18 -3.60 -0.76
CA GLY A 133 -10.84 -4.01 0.48
C GLY A 133 -12.26 -4.50 0.22
N VAL A 134 -12.88 -5.08 1.25
CA VAL A 134 -14.29 -5.48 1.21
C VAL A 134 -15.15 -4.22 1.08
N THR A 135 -16.10 -4.19 0.14
CA THR A 135 -16.97 -3.01 -0.03
C THR A 135 -17.71 -2.67 1.28
N GLY A 136 -17.75 -1.38 1.63
CA GLY A 136 -18.39 -0.89 2.85
C GLY A 136 -17.55 -0.98 4.13
N SER A 137 -16.40 -1.68 4.11
CA SER A 137 -15.42 -1.62 5.20
C SER A 137 -14.64 -0.30 5.21
N VAL A 138 -13.90 0.01 6.27
CA VAL A 138 -12.94 1.13 6.26
C VAL A 138 -11.63 0.64 5.68
N VAL A 139 -11.22 1.19 4.53
CA VAL A 139 -9.89 0.97 3.95
C VAL A 139 -8.93 2.04 4.44
N PHE A 140 -7.68 1.65 4.61
CA PHE A 140 -6.62 2.55 5.06
C PHE A 140 -5.31 2.30 4.32
N GLY A 141 -4.50 3.33 4.22
CA GLY A 141 -3.13 3.30 3.74
C GLY A 141 -2.29 4.31 4.51
N ALA A 142 -1.24 3.84 5.16
CA ALA A 142 -0.31 4.63 5.97
C ALA A 142 1.12 4.38 5.50
N LEU A 143 1.92 5.43 5.43
CA LEU A 143 3.32 5.37 5.08
C LEU A 143 4.19 5.29 6.34
N VAL A 144 4.94 4.19 6.49
CA VAL A 144 5.91 4.00 7.57
C VAL A 144 7.31 4.05 6.96
N GLY A 145 7.92 5.23 6.95
CA GLY A 145 9.16 5.47 6.21
C GLY A 145 8.90 5.42 4.70
N THR A 146 9.38 4.37 4.02
CA THR A 146 9.15 4.11 2.59
C THR A 146 8.21 2.94 2.32
N ILE A 147 7.68 2.33 3.38
CA ILE A 147 6.79 1.17 3.30
C ILE A 147 5.35 1.63 3.41
N CYS A 148 4.53 1.24 2.46
CA CYS A 148 3.10 1.40 2.54
C CYS A 148 2.48 0.23 3.28
N VAL A 149 1.82 0.55 4.39
CA VAL A 149 0.97 -0.40 5.12
C VAL A 149 -0.48 -0.08 4.83
N TYR A 150 -1.22 -1.06 4.32
CA TYR A 150 -2.58 -0.87 3.84
C TYR A 150 -3.44 -2.07 4.17
N GLY A 151 -4.75 -1.88 4.15
CA GLY A 151 -5.68 -2.94 4.49
C GLY A 151 -7.09 -2.43 4.66
N HIS A 152 -7.89 -3.21 5.38
CA HIS A 152 -9.26 -2.83 5.70
C HIS A 152 -9.71 -3.35 7.06
N GLN A 153 -10.71 -2.68 7.62
CA GLN A 153 -11.26 -2.94 8.93
C GLN A 153 -12.79 -2.74 8.91
N ARG A 154 -13.53 -3.78 9.33
CA ARG A 154 -14.98 -3.77 9.48
C ARG A 154 -15.40 -3.33 10.88
N PHE A 155 -14.67 -3.75 11.91
CA PHE A 155 -15.05 -3.57 13.32
C PHE A 155 -13.91 -3.01 14.16
N ASN A 156 -14.23 -2.41 15.31
CA ASN A 156 -13.27 -1.73 16.16
C ASN A 156 -12.28 -2.64 16.93
N LYS A 157 -12.47 -3.97 16.88
CA LYS A 157 -11.60 -4.98 17.51
C LYS A 157 -10.29 -5.28 16.76
N GLY A 158 -10.02 -4.59 15.66
CA GLY A 158 -8.79 -4.67 14.89
C GLY A 158 -9.02 -4.84 13.39
N PRO A 159 -7.95 -4.70 12.60
CA PRO A 159 -8.06 -4.82 11.15
C PRO A 159 -8.34 -6.26 10.74
N ASP A 160 -9.20 -6.45 9.75
CA ASP A 160 -9.46 -7.77 9.16
C ASP A 160 -8.22 -8.25 8.40
N ARG A 161 -7.59 -7.33 7.68
CA ARG A 161 -6.36 -7.54 6.93
C ARG A 161 -5.45 -6.34 7.02
N VAL A 162 -4.15 -6.59 7.16
CA VAL A 162 -3.07 -5.62 7.04
C VAL A 162 -2.02 -6.22 6.12
N TYR A 163 -1.47 -5.41 5.23
CA TYR A 163 -0.43 -5.79 4.30
C TYR A 163 0.64 -4.71 4.29
N ALA A 164 1.89 -5.11 4.08
CA ALA A 164 2.98 -4.19 3.78
C ALA A 164 3.44 -4.38 2.33
N GLY A 165 3.70 -3.27 1.64
CA GLY A 165 4.21 -3.24 0.28
C GLY A 165 4.88 -1.91 -0.04
N GLY A 166 5.37 -1.76 -1.27
CA GLY A 166 5.82 -0.45 -1.72
C GLY A 166 4.63 0.46 -2.06
N PRO A 167 4.91 1.75 -2.29
CA PRO A 167 3.89 2.70 -2.70
C PRO A 167 3.37 2.38 -4.10
N LEU A 168 2.18 2.93 -4.38
CA LEU A 168 1.65 3.05 -5.73
C LEU A 168 2.55 3.96 -6.59
N PRO A 169 2.38 3.96 -7.92
CA PRO A 169 3.25 4.74 -8.82
C PRO A 169 3.23 6.26 -8.57
N ASP A 170 2.17 6.78 -7.96
CA ASP A 170 2.04 8.19 -7.54
C ASP A 170 2.68 8.48 -6.17
N GLY A 171 3.28 7.48 -5.52
CA GLY A 171 3.90 7.58 -4.20
C GLY A 171 2.93 7.38 -3.03
N THR A 172 1.64 7.16 -3.27
CA THR A 172 0.62 6.99 -2.23
C THR A 172 0.48 5.53 -1.79
N CYS A 173 -0.18 5.30 -0.65
CA CYS A 173 -0.45 3.95 -0.15
C CYS A 173 -1.83 3.42 -0.55
N LEU A 174 -2.76 4.30 -0.93
CA LEU A 174 -4.06 3.99 -1.49
C LEU A 174 -4.35 4.98 -2.62
N ALA A 175 -4.93 4.50 -3.72
CA ALA A 175 -5.31 5.36 -4.82
C ALA A 175 -6.39 6.36 -4.39
N ASP A 176 -6.25 7.59 -4.87
CA ASP A 176 -7.34 8.57 -4.88
C ASP A 176 -8.47 8.05 -5.81
N GLN A 177 -9.72 8.29 -5.42
CA GLN A 177 -10.89 7.96 -6.25
C GLN A 177 -11.31 9.12 -7.13
#